data_AF-A0A3C0QSP6-F1
#
_entry.id   AF-A0A3C0QSP6-F1
#
_cell.length_a   1.000
_cell.length_b   1.000
_cell.length_c   1.000
_cell.angle_alpha   90.00
_cell.angle_beta   90.00
_cell.angle_gamma   90.00
#
_symmetry.space_group_name_H-M   'P 1'
#
loop_
_entity.id
_entity.type
_entity.pdbx_description
1 polymer ?
#
loop_
_entity_poly.entity_id
_entity_poly.type
_entity_poly.pdbx_seq_one_letter_code
_entity_poly.pdbx_strand_id
1 'polypeptide(L)'
;MKLYQLILTDTELSYENYSEDFTIGIFASREEAKRTAKYYLQNVKGFSEYPCTYRIEEKEVIRAEHLPETVWIIQGYDENEDLDEINILESDCFLTKQQALQELDRLQKLYQRENWCINRWNIGECHWKEGFCRV
;
A
#
# COMPACT_ATOMS: atom_id res chain seq x y z
N MET A 1 3.76 -9.38 -15.24
CA MET A 1 4.46 -8.07 -15.16
C MET A 1 4.49 -7.64 -13.70
N LYS A 2 5.49 -6.84 -13.28
CA LYS A 2 5.62 -6.39 -11.88
C LYS A 2 5.42 -4.89 -11.75
N LEU A 3 4.79 -4.49 -10.66
CA LEU A 3 4.72 -3.12 -10.16
C LEU A 3 5.37 -3.05 -8.78
N TYR A 4 5.67 -1.84 -8.34
CA TYR A 4 6.43 -1.58 -7.12
C TYR A 4 5.62 -0.66 -6.21
N GLN A 5 5.03 -1.22 -5.16
CA GLN A 5 4.30 -0.47 -4.15
C GLN A 5 5.27 0.12 -3.15
N LEU A 6 5.26 1.43 -3.01
CA LEU A 6 6.06 2.16 -2.03
C LEU A 6 5.24 2.39 -0.77
N ILE A 7 5.79 1.96 0.35
CA ILE A 7 5.22 2.18 1.68
C ILE A 7 6.27 2.88 2.52
N LEU A 8 5.89 4.00 3.12
CA LEU A 8 6.68 4.67 4.15
C LEU A 8 6.13 4.28 5.52
N THR A 9 7.00 4.17 6.52
CA THR A 9 6.61 3.70 7.86
C THR A 9 7.17 4.66 8.90
N ASP A 10 6.32 5.17 9.80
CA ASP A 10 6.78 5.88 11.00
C ASP A 10 7.20 4.89 12.08
N THR A 11 8.52 4.75 12.28
CA THR A 11 9.07 3.71 13.15
C THR A 11 8.85 3.95 14.64
N GLU A 12 8.50 5.17 15.05
CA GLU A 12 8.20 5.48 16.45
C GLU A 12 6.74 5.21 16.82
N LEU A 13 5.83 5.23 15.83
CA LEU A 13 4.42 4.90 16.02
C LEU A 13 4.14 3.41 15.77
N SER A 14 5.05 2.69 15.11
CA SER A 14 4.98 1.23 15.02
C SER A 14 5.26 0.55 16.37
N TYR A 15 4.54 -0.54 16.66
CA TYR A 15 4.75 -1.40 17.83
C TYR A 15 4.45 -2.87 17.47
N GLU A 16 4.48 -3.79 18.44
CA GLU A 16 4.61 -5.25 18.22
C GLU A 16 3.89 -5.84 16.99
N ASN A 17 2.59 -5.60 16.85
CA ASN A 17 1.74 -6.12 15.77
C ASN A 17 1.18 -5.04 14.85
N TYR A 18 1.64 -3.79 15.00
CA TYR A 18 1.15 -2.63 14.27
C TYR A 18 2.29 -1.88 13.60
N SER A 19 2.07 -1.49 12.35
CA SER A 19 2.98 -0.62 11.62
C SER A 19 2.21 0.60 11.14
N GLU A 20 2.65 1.79 11.54
CA GLU A 20 2.12 3.05 11.01
C GLU A 20 2.61 3.23 9.57
N ASP A 21 1.89 2.60 8.65
CA ASP A 21 2.23 2.47 7.25
C ASP A 21 1.44 3.44 6.36
N PHE A 22 2.17 4.16 5.52
CA PHE A 22 1.64 5.08 4.53
C PHE A 22 1.92 4.53 3.14
N THR A 23 0.90 3.98 2.47
CA THR A 23 1.03 3.60 1.06
C THR A 23 1.12 4.88 0.21
N ILE A 24 2.33 5.15 -0.28
CA ILE A 24 2.62 6.37 -1.04
C ILE A 24 2.17 6.24 -2.48
N GLY A 25 2.33 5.06 -3.10
CA GLY A 25 1.94 4.88 -4.49
C GLY A 25 2.46 3.58 -5.09
N ILE A 26 2.07 3.32 -6.33
CA ILE A 26 2.45 2.13 -7.09
C ILE A 26 3.16 2.57 -8.37
N PHE A 27 4.36 2.06 -8.60
CA PHE A 27 5.25 2.52 -9.67
C PHE A 27 5.59 1.42 -10.66
N ALA A 28 5.89 1.82 -11.90
CA ALA A 28 6.28 0.89 -12.96
C ALA A 28 7.72 0.37 -12.80
N SER A 29 8.55 1.03 -11.99
CA SER A 29 9.93 0.62 -11.71
C SER A 29 10.30 0.79 -10.24
N ARG A 30 11.21 -0.07 -9.76
CA ARG A 30 11.76 0.00 -8.39
C ARG A 30 12.56 1.29 -8.19
N GLU A 31 13.23 1.75 -9.22
CA GLU A 31 14.05 2.97 -9.25
C GLU A 31 13.20 4.22 -9.06
N GLU A 32 12.03 4.27 -9.69
CA GLU A 32 11.06 5.34 -9.50
C GLU A 32 10.54 5.36 -8.06
N ALA A 33 10.11 4.22 -7.54
CA ALA A 33 9.70 4.09 -6.13
C ALA A 33 10.81 4.54 -5.16
N LYS A 34 12.08 4.17 -5.42
CA LYS A 34 13.23 4.62 -4.60
C LYS A 34 13.46 6.13 -4.66
N ARG A 35 13.30 6.75 -5.84
CA ARG A 35 13.44 8.22 -5.97
C ARG A 35 12.31 8.92 -5.21
N THR A 36 11.08 8.44 -5.35
CA THR A 36 9.92 8.98 -4.63
C THR A 36 10.11 8.84 -3.11
N ALA A 37 10.55 7.69 -2.62
CA ALA A 37 10.84 7.48 -1.20
C ALA A 37 11.83 8.52 -0.65
N LYS A 38 12.95 8.73 -1.35
CA LYS A 38 13.95 9.74 -0.97
C LYS A 38 13.37 11.15 -0.97
N TYR A 39 12.52 11.48 -1.95
CA TYR A 39 11.86 12.78 -1.99
C TYR A 39 10.98 13.00 -0.76
N TYR A 40 10.15 12.02 -0.39
CA TYR A 40 9.26 12.11 0.77
C TYR A 40 10.06 12.29 2.07
N LEU A 41 11.05 11.43 2.31
CA LEU A 41 11.89 11.47 3.51
C LEU A 41 12.74 12.75 3.64
N GLN A 42 12.89 13.54 2.58
CA GLN A 42 13.69 14.77 2.59
C GLN A 42 12.84 16.05 2.55
N ASN A 43 11.62 15.99 2.02
CA ASN A 43 10.89 17.20 1.63
C ASN A 43 9.42 17.23 2.07
N VAL A 44 8.82 16.11 2.45
CA VAL A 44 7.39 16.06 2.78
C VAL A 44 7.23 16.07 4.30
N LYS A 45 6.41 17.00 4.79
CA LYS A 45 6.15 17.22 6.22
C LYS A 45 5.73 15.91 6.92
N GLY A 46 6.10 15.75 8.19
CA GLY A 46 5.96 14.48 8.90
C GLY A 46 7.04 13.48 8.50
N PHE A 47 7.11 13.08 7.22
CA PHE A 47 8.09 12.09 6.75
C PHE A 47 9.55 12.55 6.85
N SER A 48 9.81 13.85 6.68
CA SER A 48 11.14 14.44 6.84
C SER A 48 11.46 14.89 8.27
N GLU A 49 10.44 14.94 9.14
CA GLU A 49 10.53 15.50 10.50
C GLU A 49 10.63 14.39 11.55
N TYR A 50 10.03 13.24 11.27
CA TYR A 50 9.97 12.06 12.12
C TYR A 50 10.86 10.93 11.58
N PRO A 51 11.24 9.95 12.41
CA PRO A 51 12.02 8.80 11.98
C PRO A 51 11.18 7.85 11.13
N CYS A 52 11.04 8.21 9.85
CA CYS A 52 10.41 7.37 8.85
C CYS A 52 11.42 6.52 8.09
N THR A 53 11.03 5.28 7.78
CA THR A 53 11.73 4.40 6.84
C THR A 53 10.81 4.11 5.65
N TYR A 54 11.30 3.32 4.69
CA TYR A 54 10.46 2.86 3.58
C TYR A 54 10.79 1.43 3.19
N ARG A 55 9.79 0.77 2.61
CA ARG A 55 9.94 -0.51 1.91
C ARG A 55 9.27 -0.44 0.55
N ILE A 56 9.72 -1.31 -0.34
CA ILE A 56 9.16 -1.45 -1.68
C ILE A 56 8.79 -2.90 -1.90
N GLU A 57 7.50 -3.13 -2.01
CA GLU A 57 6.92 -4.44 -2.26
C GLU A 57 6.70 -4.65 -3.76
N GLU A 58 7.00 -5.85 -4.24
CA GLU A 58 6.70 -6.22 -5.62
C GLU A 58 5.29 -6.77 -5.68
N LYS A 59 4.48 -6.24 -6.59
CA LYS A 59 3.13 -6.73 -6.88
C LYS A 59 3.10 -7.30 -8.29
N GLU A 60 2.63 -8.52 -8.44
CA GLU A 60 2.35 -9.07 -9.76
C GLU A 60 1.06 -8.43 -10.31
N VAL A 61 1.04 -8.10 -11.60
CA VAL A 61 -0.19 -7.71 -12.29
C VAL A 61 -0.75 -8.90 -13.02
N ILE A 62 -1.88 -9.41 -12.53
CA ILE A 62 -2.50 -10.63 -13.00
C ILE A 62 -2.95 -10.45 -14.46
N ARG A 63 -2.39 -11.27 -15.35
CA ARG A 63 -2.73 -11.34 -16.80
C ARG A 63 -2.50 -10.04 -17.57
N ALA A 64 -1.55 -9.21 -17.16
CA ALA A 64 -1.19 -8.01 -17.90
C ALA A 64 -0.16 -8.29 -19.02
N GLU A 65 -0.50 -7.89 -20.25
CA GLU A 65 0.39 -7.93 -21.42
C GLU A 65 1.21 -6.64 -21.58
N HIS A 66 0.69 -5.53 -21.05
CA HIS A 66 1.29 -4.19 -21.10
C HIS A 66 1.06 -3.44 -19.78
N LEU A 67 1.83 -2.38 -19.53
CA LEU A 67 1.68 -1.54 -18.34
C LEU A 67 0.29 -0.90 -18.30
N PRO A 68 -0.56 -1.19 -17.30
CA PRO A 68 -1.85 -0.55 -17.18
C PRO A 68 -1.70 0.86 -16.63
N GLU A 69 -2.65 1.72 -16.95
CA GLU A 69 -2.77 3.04 -16.31
C GLU A 69 -3.24 2.91 -14.85
N THR A 70 -4.06 1.89 -14.56
CA THR A 70 -4.67 1.69 -13.24
C THR A 70 -4.74 0.23 -12.86
N VAL A 71 -4.65 -0.05 -11.57
CA VAL A 71 -4.83 -1.39 -10.99
C VAL A 71 -5.76 -1.35 -9.79
N TRP A 72 -6.26 -2.53 -9.43
CA TRP A 72 -7.09 -2.75 -8.25
C TRP A 72 -6.38 -3.72 -7.31
N ILE A 73 -6.34 -3.39 -6.03
CA ILE A 73 -5.75 -4.22 -4.97
C ILE A 73 -6.80 -4.47 -3.90
N ILE A 74 -6.80 -5.68 -3.36
CA ILE A 74 -7.66 -6.10 -2.25
C ILE A 74 -6.82 -6.05 -0.98
N GLN A 75 -7.35 -5.45 0.07
CA GLN A 75 -6.76 -5.48 1.40
C GLN A 75 -7.79 -6.05 2.38
N GLY A 76 -7.34 -6.91 3.27
CA GLY A 76 -8.11 -7.39 4.42
C GLY A 76 -7.30 -7.23 5.69
N TYR A 77 -7.93 -6.77 6.76
CA TYR A 77 -7.26 -6.46 8.03
C TYR A 77 -8.19 -6.71 9.20
N ASP A 78 -7.60 -6.82 10.39
CA ASP A 78 -8.31 -6.81 11.67
C ASP A 78 -8.04 -5.48 12.37
N GLU A 79 -8.87 -5.08 13.32
CA GLU A 79 -8.61 -3.91 14.17
C GLU A 79 -8.21 -4.36 15.58
N ASN A 80 -7.25 -3.67 16.19
CA ASN A 80 -6.96 -3.88 17.60
C ASN A 80 -7.82 -2.97 18.50
N GLU A 81 -7.55 -2.98 19.81
CA GLU A 81 -8.30 -2.17 20.80
C GLU A 81 -8.18 -0.66 20.58
N ASP A 82 -7.11 -0.21 19.89
CA ASP A 82 -6.83 1.18 19.55
C ASP A 82 -7.38 1.58 18.16
N LEU A 83 -8.13 0.67 17.51
CA LEU A 83 -8.66 0.82 16.14
C LEU A 83 -7.59 0.85 15.04
N ASP A 84 -6.40 0.35 15.36
CA ASP A 84 -5.30 0.27 14.39
C ASP A 84 -5.46 -0.96 13.50
N GLU A 85 -5.18 -0.79 12.20
CA GLU A 85 -5.19 -1.88 11.22
C GLU A 85 -4.01 -2.83 11.48
N ILE A 86 -4.31 -4.08 11.83
CA ILE A 86 -3.34 -5.14 12.10
C ILE A 86 -3.61 -6.39 11.23
N ASN A 87 -2.67 -7.33 11.24
CA ASN A 87 -2.77 -8.59 10.49
C ASN A 87 -3.07 -8.42 8.98
N ILE A 88 -2.58 -7.33 8.39
CA ILE A 88 -2.89 -6.92 7.02
C ILE A 88 -2.53 -8.03 6.02
N LEU A 89 -3.51 -8.39 5.21
CA LEU A 89 -3.39 -9.22 4.02
C LEU A 89 -3.62 -8.33 2.81
N GLU A 90 -2.69 -8.33 1.88
CA GLU A 90 -2.82 -7.55 0.64
C GLU A 90 -2.57 -8.44 -0.58
N SER A 91 -3.42 -8.30 -1.59
CA SER A 91 -3.33 -9.09 -2.82
C SER A 91 -2.27 -8.56 -3.79
N ASP A 92 -2.07 -9.31 -4.87
CA ASP A 92 -1.51 -8.81 -6.12
C ASP A 92 -2.49 -7.85 -6.84
N CYS A 93 -2.06 -7.30 -7.98
CA CYS A 93 -2.79 -6.30 -8.74
C CYS A 93 -3.72 -6.91 -9.80
N PHE A 94 -4.95 -6.39 -9.88
CA PHE A 94 -5.95 -6.75 -10.89
C PHE A 94 -6.18 -5.61 -11.88
N LEU A 95 -6.45 -5.94 -13.14
CA LEU A 95 -6.67 -4.96 -14.20
C LEU A 95 -8.07 -4.33 -14.13
N THR A 96 -9.05 -5.05 -13.56
CA THR A 96 -10.43 -4.56 -13.45
C THR A 96 -11.01 -4.78 -12.06
N LYS A 97 -11.95 -3.92 -11.68
CA LYS A 97 -12.70 -4.08 -10.42
C LYS A 97 -13.43 -5.42 -10.36
N GLN A 98 -13.94 -5.92 -11.49
CA GLN A 98 -14.65 -7.20 -11.54
C GLN A 98 -13.73 -8.37 -11.21
N GLN A 99 -12.49 -8.37 -11.70
CA GLN A 99 -11.49 -9.38 -11.33
C GLN A 99 -11.18 -9.32 -9.83
N ALA A 100 -10.98 -8.12 -9.28
CA ALA A 100 -10.75 -7.93 -7.85
C ALA A 100 -11.94 -8.41 -7.00
N LEU A 101 -13.19 -8.17 -7.43
CA LEU A 101 -14.38 -8.66 -6.72
C LEU A 101 -14.48 -10.18 -6.71
N GLN A 102 -14.22 -10.83 -7.86
CA GLN A 102 -14.20 -12.29 -7.94
C GLN A 102 -13.14 -12.91 -7.03
N GLU A 103 -11.98 -12.26 -6.94
CA GLU A 103 -10.91 -12.72 -6.06
C GLU A 103 -11.21 -12.41 -4.58
N LEU A 104 -11.85 -11.29 -4.27
CA LEU A 104 -12.30 -10.97 -2.91
C LEU A 104 -13.21 -12.07 -2.36
N ASP A 105 -14.18 -12.54 -3.15
CA ASP A 105 -15.07 -13.65 -2.78
C ASP A 105 -14.31 -14.94 -2.45
N ARG A 106 -13.15 -15.15 -3.09
CA ARG A 106 -12.26 -16.30 -2.83
C ARG A 106 -11.45 -16.06 -1.56
N LEU A 107 -10.85 -14.88 -1.40
CA LEU A 107 -10.01 -14.53 -0.26
C LEU A 107 -10.81 -14.53 1.05
N GLN A 108 -12.02 -14.01 1.06
CA GLN A 108 -12.92 -14.03 2.24
C GLN A 108 -13.28 -15.43 2.73
N LYS A 109 -13.22 -16.44 1.86
CA LYS A 109 -13.45 -17.86 2.23
C LYS A 109 -12.20 -18.53 2.78
N LEU A 110 -11.03 -18.01 2.44
CA LEU A 110 -9.73 -18.60 2.80
C LEU A 110 -9.13 -17.97 4.05
N TYR A 111 -9.40 -16.68 4.24
CA TYR A 111 -8.83 -15.88 5.31
C TYR A 111 -9.95 -15.25 6.11
N GLN A 112 -9.91 -15.43 7.42
CA GLN A 112 -10.77 -14.72 8.34
C GLN A 112 -10.12 -13.36 8.62
N ARG A 113 -10.77 -12.30 8.13
CA ARG A 113 -10.48 -10.90 8.44
C ARG A 113 -11.77 -10.18 8.77
N GLU A 114 -11.70 -9.24 9.71
CA GLU A 114 -12.85 -8.43 10.12
C GLU A 114 -13.28 -7.47 9.03
N ASN A 115 -12.30 -6.81 8.40
CA ASN A 115 -12.51 -5.77 7.41
C ASN A 115 -11.90 -6.14 6.06
N TRP A 116 -12.54 -5.67 4.99
CA TRP A 116 -12.09 -5.84 3.60
C TRP A 116 -12.36 -4.59 2.77
N CYS A 117 -11.39 -4.21 1.95
CA CYS A 117 -11.56 -3.13 0.99
C CYS A 117 -10.91 -3.46 -0.36
N ILE A 118 -11.40 -2.76 -1.40
CA ILE A 118 -10.85 -2.82 -2.75
C ILE A 118 -10.43 -1.41 -3.14
N ASN A 119 -9.14 -1.22 -3.30
CA ASN A 119 -8.52 0.07 -3.59
C ASN A 119 -8.16 0.16 -5.08
N ARG A 120 -8.47 1.30 -5.71
CA ARG A 120 -8.03 1.63 -7.07
C ARG A 120 -6.81 2.53 -7.00
N TRP A 121 -5.79 2.18 -7.77
CA TRP A 121 -4.56 2.94 -7.87
C TRP A 121 -4.28 3.34 -9.32
N ASN A 122 -3.88 4.60 -9.53
CA ASN A 122 -3.31 5.03 -10.79
C ASN A 122 -1.78 4.84 -10.71
N ILE A 123 -1.18 4.24 -11.74
CA ILE A 123 0.26 3.96 -11.73
C ILE A 123 1.04 5.29 -11.81
N GLY A 124 1.99 5.47 -10.88
CA GLY A 124 2.80 6.68 -10.73
C GLY A 124 2.14 7.78 -9.90
N GLU A 125 0.88 7.64 -9.50
CA GLU A 125 0.25 8.59 -8.58
C GLU A 125 0.86 8.47 -7.17
N CYS A 126 1.08 9.62 -6.53
CA CYS A 126 1.58 9.70 -5.16
C CYS A 126 0.49 10.23 -4.22
N HIS A 127 0.31 9.57 -3.09
CA HIS A 127 -0.58 9.98 -1.99
C HIS A 127 0.23 10.66 -0.88
N TRP A 128 -0.43 11.21 0.13
CA TRP A 128 0.24 11.86 1.28
C TRP A 128 1.17 13.03 0.88
N LYS A 129 0.85 13.74 -0.21
CA LYS A 129 1.69 14.82 -0.74
C LYS A 129 1.87 15.99 0.23
N GLU A 130 0.90 16.20 1.12
CA GLU A 130 0.93 17.23 2.15
C GLU A 130 1.59 16.75 3.45
N GLY A 131 1.95 15.47 3.53
CA GLY A 131 2.51 14.86 4.72
C GLY A 131 1.46 14.43 5.75
N PHE A 132 1.92 14.27 6.98
CA PHE A 132 1.08 13.98 8.14
C PHE A 132 1.55 14.79 9.36
N CYS A 133 0.74 14.83 10.41
CA CYS A 133 1.09 15.40 11.70
C CYS A 133 0.67 14.39 12.78
N ARG A 134 1.53 14.15 13.76
CA ARG A 134 1.16 13.38 14.96
C ARG A 134 0.26 14.24 15.85
N VAL A 135 -0.76 13.64 16.46
CA VAL A 135 -1.69 14.31 17.39
C VAL A 135 -1.36 13.90 18.82
#